data_AF-K9D6F2-F1
#
_entry.id   AF-K9D6F2-F1
#
_cell.length_a   1.000
_cell.length_b   1.000
_cell.length_c   1.000
_cell.angle_alpha   90.00
_cell.angle_beta   90.00
_cell.angle_gamma   90.00
#
_symmetry.space_group_name_H-M   'P 1'
#
loop_
_entity.id
_entity.type
_entity.pdbx_description
1 polymer ?
#
loop_
_entity_poly.entity_id
_entity_poly.type
_entity_poly.pdbx_seq_one_letter_code
_entity_poly.pdbx_strand_id
1 'polypeptide(L)'
;MELISKLLQERLEQSTPQRMGQRIKELRQKKRLSQTEVTALLGFSSQSVISKVENGQMGLPMERMIDLCQILNTTPEYMFFGIGEKFQKPNGPDLSFMNEDTLNFVKNPANYKSIQNLIIDLQIKKLQEMKK
;
A
#
# COMPACT_ATOMS: atom_id res chain seq x y z
N MET A 1 24.37 -11.96 -7.88
CA MET A 1 24.67 -10.86 -6.95
C MET A 1 24.25 -9.51 -7.53
N GLU A 2 24.65 -9.16 -8.76
CA GLU A 2 24.32 -7.88 -9.44
C GLU A 2 22.82 -7.61 -9.66
N LEU A 3 22.03 -8.65 -9.99
CA LEU A 3 20.59 -8.49 -10.20
C LEU A 3 19.83 -8.16 -8.90
N ILE A 4 20.25 -8.74 -7.77
CA ILE A 4 19.60 -8.51 -6.47
C ILE A 4 19.84 -7.06 -6.02
N SER A 5 21.06 -6.54 -6.17
CA SER A 5 21.35 -5.15 -5.83
C SER A 5 20.56 -4.18 -6.72
N LYS A 6 20.48 -4.45 -8.02
CA LYS A 6 19.69 -3.65 -8.96
C LYS A 6 18.20 -3.62 -8.57
N LEU A 7 17.61 -4.78 -8.26
CA LEU A 7 16.20 -4.87 -7.83
C LEU A 7 15.94 -4.17 -6.49
N LEU A 8 16.87 -4.26 -5.54
CA LEU A 8 16.76 -3.55 -4.26
C LEU A 8 16.85 -2.03 -4.45
N GLN A 9 17.73 -1.57 -5.33
CA GLN A 9 17.89 -0.17 -5.65
C GLN A 9 16.64 0.38 -6.34
N GLU A 10 16.11 -0.31 -7.35
CA GLU A 10 14.84 0.05 -8.01
C GLU A 10 13.68 0.10 -6.99
N ARG A 11 13.63 -0.85 -6.05
CA ARG A 11 12.60 -0.85 -4.99
C ARG A 11 12.75 0.35 -4.04
N LEU A 12 13.97 0.72 -3.66
CA LEU A 12 14.26 1.88 -2.81
C LEU A 12 13.87 3.19 -3.47
N GLU A 13 14.13 3.34 -4.77
CA GLU A 13 13.72 4.52 -5.53
C GLU A 13 12.19 4.70 -5.56
N GLN A 14 11.46 3.58 -5.60
CA GLN A 14 10.00 3.58 -5.54
C GLN A 14 9.43 3.86 -4.14
N SER A 15 10.21 3.71 -3.06
CA SER A 15 9.78 3.98 -1.68
C SER A 15 10.13 5.38 -1.17
N THR A 16 10.52 6.29 -2.07
CA THR A 16 10.80 7.67 -1.70
C THR A 16 9.53 8.42 -1.28
N PRO A 17 9.62 9.38 -0.35
CA PRO A 17 8.48 10.22 0.05
C PRO A 17 7.75 10.86 -1.13
N GLN A 18 8.48 11.28 -2.17
CA GLN A 18 7.93 11.89 -3.38
C GLN A 18 7.10 10.90 -4.17
N ARG A 19 7.59 9.66 -4.37
CA ARG A 19 6.85 8.60 -5.07
C ARG A 19 5.61 8.19 -4.29
N MET A 20 5.71 8.06 -2.97
CA MET A 20 4.56 7.77 -2.11
C MET A 20 3.52 8.88 -2.17
N GLY A 21 3.95 10.14 -2.02
CA GLY A 21 3.08 11.31 -2.09
C GLY A 21 2.33 11.42 -3.43
N GLN A 22 3.02 11.14 -4.54
CA GLN A 22 2.40 11.08 -5.86
C GLN A 22 1.29 10.02 -5.93
N ARG A 23 1.54 8.79 -5.44
CA ARG A 23 0.52 7.72 -5.44
C ARG A 23 -0.69 8.08 -4.60
N ILE A 24 -0.47 8.68 -3.43
CA ILE A 24 -1.55 9.17 -2.56
C ILE A 24 -2.42 10.18 -3.31
N LYS A 25 -1.79 11.18 -3.95
CA LYS A 25 -2.47 12.22 -4.72
C LYS A 25 -3.29 11.64 -5.86
N GLU A 26 -2.71 10.72 -6.64
CA GLU A 26 -3.40 10.07 -7.77
C GLU A 26 -4.62 9.27 -7.31
N LEU A 27 -4.49 8.48 -6.24
CA LEU A 27 -5.59 7.68 -5.69
C LEU A 27 -6.70 8.57 -5.12
N ARG A 28 -6.33 9.61 -4.38
CA ARG A 28 -7.27 10.58 -3.82
C ARG A 28 -8.08 11.26 -4.94
N GLN A 29 -7.41 11.73 -5.98
CA GLN A 29 -8.08 12.37 -7.12
C GLN A 29 -9.01 11.41 -7.87
N LYS A 30 -8.62 10.13 -8.04
CA LYS A 30 -9.50 9.10 -8.61
C LYS A 30 -10.77 8.88 -7.80
N LYS A 31 -10.67 8.98 -6.47
CA LYS A 31 -11.82 8.95 -5.57
C LYS A 31 -12.57 10.28 -5.47
N ARG A 32 -12.13 11.32 -6.19
CA ARG A 32 -12.70 12.68 -6.16
C ARG A 32 -12.73 13.31 -4.76
N LEU A 33 -11.80 12.92 -3.90
CA LEU A 33 -11.65 13.49 -2.56
C LEU A 33 -10.71 14.70 -2.61
N SER A 34 -11.01 15.74 -1.85
CA SER A 34 -10.11 16.85 -1.55
C SER A 34 -9.08 16.47 -0.49
N GLN A 35 -7.99 17.23 -0.40
CA GLN A 35 -7.00 17.04 0.67
C GLN A 35 -7.64 17.23 2.05
N THR A 36 -8.60 18.15 2.14
CA THR A 36 -9.36 18.45 3.36
C THR A 36 -10.23 17.27 3.80
N GLU A 37 -10.93 16.63 2.86
CA GLU A 37 -11.75 15.45 3.16
C GLU A 37 -10.90 14.29 3.65
N VAL A 38 -9.76 13.99 3.01
CA VAL A 38 -8.85 12.94 3.48
C VAL A 38 -8.27 13.26 4.86
N THR A 39 -7.91 14.52 5.10
CA THR A 39 -7.42 14.97 6.41
C THR A 39 -8.46 14.72 7.51
N ALA A 40 -9.73 15.07 7.24
CA ALA A 40 -10.84 14.86 8.17
C ALA A 40 -11.12 13.37 8.40
N LEU A 41 -11.09 12.54 7.35
CA LEU A 41 -11.28 11.09 7.45
C LEU A 41 -10.18 10.40 8.26
N LEU A 42 -8.94 10.93 8.24
CA LEU A 42 -7.84 10.47 9.09
C LEU A 42 -7.92 11.01 10.53
N GLY A 43 -8.84 11.93 10.83
CA GLY A 43 -8.98 12.55 12.15
C GLY A 43 -7.86 13.54 12.48
N PHE A 44 -7.19 14.12 11.47
CA PHE A 44 -6.20 15.17 11.70
C PHE A 44 -6.85 16.55 11.83
N SER A 45 -6.41 17.35 12.79
CA SER A 45 -6.89 18.72 12.98
C SER A 45 -6.28 19.72 11.98
N SER A 46 -5.10 19.42 11.41
CA SER A 46 -4.37 20.31 10.52
C SER A 46 -4.58 19.96 9.05
N GLN A 47 -5.16 20.89 8.30
CA GLN A 47 -5.41 20.78 6.85
C GLN A 47 -4.13 20.69 5.98
N SER A 48 -2.97 20.98 6.57
CA SER A 48 -1.68 20.94 5.86
C SER A 48 -1.05 19.54 5.78
N VAL A 49 -1.52 18.57 6.56
CA VAL A 49 -0.87 17.25 6.68
C VAL A 49 -0.85 16.52 5.34
N ILE A 50 -2.01 16.34 4.70
CA ILE A 50 -2.08 15.65 3.40
C ILE A 50 -1.33 16.39 2.31
N SER A 51 -1.34 17.73 2.31
CA SER A 51 -0.56 18.51 1.34
C SER A 51 0.94 18.25 1.48
N LYS A 52 1.48 18.25 2.71
CA LYS A 52 2.91 17.97 2.95
C LYS A 52 3.27 16.52 2.60
N VAL A 53 2.38 15.57 2.89
CA VAL A 53 2.56 14.16 2.54
C VAL A 53 2.58 13.96 1.03
N GLU A 54 1.62 14.54 0.30
CA GLU A 54 1.56 14.44 -1.16
C GLU A 54 2.76 15.07 -1.87
N ASN A 55 3.38 16.07 -1.24
CA ASN A 55 4.60 16.72 -1.74
C ASN A 55 5.90 16.04 -1.24
N GLY A 56 5.80 14.93 -0.50
CA GLY A 56 6.96 14.20 0.04
C GLY A 56 7.74 14.96 1.12
N GLN A 57 7.16 16.02 1.70
CA GLN A 57 7.76 16.84 2.75
C GLN A 57 7.56 16.25 4.15
N MET A 58 6.62 15.33 4.29
CA MET A 58 6.25 14.71 5.56
C MET A 58 5.85 13.25 5.33
N GLY A 59 6.29 12.35 6.22
CA GLY A 59 5.79 10.97 6.28
C GLY A 59 4.58 10.85 7.20
N LEU A 60 3.80 9.77 7.02
CA LEU A 60 2.76 9.38 7.97
C LEU A 60 3.26 8.25 8.88
N PRO A 61 2.85 8.22 10.16
CA PRO A 61 2.98 7.01 10.97
C PRO A 61 2.31 5.81 10.29
N MET A 62 2.83 4.60 10.50
CA MET A 62 2.37 3.39 9.81
C MET A 62 0.87 3.12 10.03
N GLU A 63 0.36 3.33 11.25
CA GLU A 63 -1.07 3.21 11.57
C GLU A 63 -1.93 4.13 10.69
N ARG A 64 -1.52 5.39 10.55
CA ARG A 64 -2.21 6.38 9.70
C ARG A 64 -2.09 6.08 8.22
N MET A 65 -1.00 5.42 7.81
CA MET A 65 -0.85 4.92 6.45
C MET A 65 -1.86 3.80 6.17
N ILE A 66 -2.10 2.90 7.12
CA ILE A 66 -3.09 1.82 6.98
C ILE A 66 -4.50 2.42 6.86
N ASP A 67 -4.86 3.38 7.71
CA ASP A 67 -6.14 4.11 7.62
C ASP A 67 -6.31 4.77 6.24
N LEU A 68 -5.25 5.44 5.76
CA LEU A 68 -5.24 6.07 4.45
C LEU A 68 -5.43 5.05 3.33
N CYS A 69 -4.81 3.87 3.43
CA CYS A 69 -4.98 2.79 2.47
C CYS A 69 -6.44 2.31 2.41
N GLN A 70 -7.13 2.22 3.54
CA GLN A 70 -8.56 1.89 3.58
C GLN A 70 -9.41 2.97 2.93
N ILE A 71 -9.20 4.25 3.29
CA ILE A 71 -9.89 5.40 2.69
C ILE A 71 -9.71 5.43 1.18
N LEU A 72 -8.48 5.20 0.71
CA LEU A 72 -8.13 5.25 -0.71
C LEU A 72 -8.35 3.92 -1.43
N ASN A 73 -8.81 2.89 -0.72
CA ASN A 73 -9.01 1.55 -1.25
C ASN A 73 -7.77 1.05 -2.02
N THR A 74 -6.66 0.96 -1.30
CA THR A 74 -5.38 0.46 -1.80
C THR A 74 -4.67 -0.37 -0.72
N THR A 75 -3.52 -0.95 -1.04
CA THR A 75 -2.69 -1.68 -0.08
C THR A 75 -1.48 -0.86 0.36
N PRO A 76 -0.92 -1.14 1.56
CA PRO A 76 0.37 -0.61 1.96
C PRO A 76 1.47 -0.92 0.94
N GLU A 77 1.50 -2.11 0.34
CA GLU A 77 2.52 -2.49 -0.64
C GLU A 77 2.48 -1.60 -1.89
N TYR A 78 1.28 -1.32 -2.40
CA TYR A 78 1.11 -0.38 -3.50
C TYR A 78 1.50 1.04 -3.08
N MET A 79 1.11 1.44 -1.87
CA MET A 79 1.40 2.78 -1.37
C MET A 79 2.91 3.03 -1.24
N PHE A 80 3.63 2.11 -0.60
CA PHE A 80 5.07 2.22 -0.34
C PHE A 80 5.90 1.94 -1.58
N PHE A 81 5.60 0.89 -2.36
CA PHE A 81 6.50 0.42 -3.41
C PHE A 81 5.94 0.57 -4.82
N GLY A 82 4.64 0.85 -4.97
CA GLY A 82 3.99 0.90 -6.28
C GLY A 82 3.90 -0.47 -6.95
N ILE A 83 4.07 -1.54 -6.16
CA ILE A 83 4.03 -2.93 -6.59
C ILE A 83 2.72 -3.53 -6.07
N GLY A 84 2.01 -4.27 -6.92
CA GLY A 84 0.70 -4.85 -6.62
C GLY A 84 -0.44 -4.23 -7.43
N GLU A 85 -1.59 -4.89 -7.46
CA GLU A 85 -2.77 -4.39 -8.16
C GLU A 85 -3.44 -3.25 -7.40
N LYS A 86 -3.94 -2.23 -8.13
CA LYS A 86 -4.93 -1.30 -7.58
C LYS A 86 -6.17 -2.12 -7.22
N PHE A 87 -6.75 -1.99 -6.03
CA PHE A 87 -8.04 -2.63 -5.77
C PHE A 87 -9.07 -2.08 -6.74
N GLN A 88 -9.45 -2.87 -7.74
CA GLN A 88 -10.41 -2.46 -8.77
C GLN A 88 -11.86 -2.48 -8.26
N LYS A 89 -12.11 -3.03 -7.06
CA LYS A 89 -13.45 -3.10 -6.48
C LYS A 89 -13.69 -1.90 -5.55
N PRO A 90 -14.79 -1.11 -5.70
CA PRO A 90 -15.06 0.09 -4.89
C PRO A 90 -15.09 -0.12 -3.36
N ASN A 91 -15.20 -1.37 -2.88
CA ASN A 91 -15.48 -1.71 -1.47
C ASN A 91 -14.33 -2.45 -0.75
N GLY A 92 -13.07 -2.36 -1.20
CA GLY A 92 -11.99 -3.16 -0.63
C GLY A 92 -11.81 -4.53 -1.30
N PRO A 93 -10.81 -5.31 -0.87
CA PRO A 93 -10.76 -6.72 -1.20
C PRO A 93 -12.05 -7.37 -0.69
N ASP A 94 -12.70 -8.11 -1.57
CA ASP A 94 -13.83 -8.95 -1.19
C ASP A 94 -13.30 -10.08 -0.31
N LEU A 95 -13.33 -9.90 1.01
CA LEU A 95 -12.84 -10.88 1.98
C LEU A 95 -13.93 -11.89 2.36
N SER A 96 -15.10 -11.88 1.69
CA SER A 96 -16.19 -12.81 2.00
C SER A 96 -15.82 -14.28 1.80
N PHE A 97 -14.75 -14.55 1.04
CA PHE A 97 -14.20 -15.88 0.87
C PHE A 97 -13.35 -16.35 2.08
N MET A 98 -12.96 -15.47 2.99
CA MET A 98 -12.17 -15.83 4.18
C MET A 98 -13.09 -16.20 5.34
N ASN A 99 -12.87 -17.38 5.92
CA ASN A 99 -13.50 -17.72 7.20
C ASN A 99 -12.85 -16.94 8.36
N GLU A 100 -13.48 -17.01 9.53
CA GLU A 100 -13.06 -16.26 10.73
C GLU A 100 -11.62 -16.56 11.15
N ASP A 101 -11.21 -17.83 11.09
CA ASP A 101 -9.85 -18.27 11.42
C ASP A 101 -8.81 -17.65 10.49
N THR A 102 -9.08 -17.65 9.19
CA THR A 102 -8.21 -17.02 8.19
C THR A 102 -8.10 -15.52 8.44
N LEU A 103 -9.21 -14.86 8.77
CA LEU A 103 -9.22 -13.43 9.07
C LEU A 103 -8.39 -13.10 10.32
N ASN A 104 -8.53 -13.90 11.38
CA ASN A 104 -7.76 -13.74 12.62
C ASN A 104 -6.26 -14.00 12.40
N PHE A 105 -5.92 -15.01 11.59
CA PHE A 105 -4.54 -15.30 11.22
C PHE A 105 -3.90 -14.14 10.45
N VAL A 106 -4.61 -13.60 9.45
CA VAL A 106 -4.11 -12.50 8.60
C VAL A 106 -4.00 -11.19 9.39
N LYS A 107 -4.88 -10.93 10.36
CA LYS A 107 -4.86 -9.72 11.19
C LYS A 107 -3.76 -9.71 12.26
N ASN A 108 -3.15 -10.87 12.58
CA ASN A 108 -2.12 -10.95 13.61
C ASN A 108 -0.76 -10.44 13.06
N PRO A 109 -0.17 -9.37 13.64
CA PRO A 109 1.10 -8.82 13.17
C PRO A 109 2.27 -9.81 13.17
N ALA A 110 2.28 -10.80 14.07
CA ALA A 110 3.33 -11.82 14.13
C ALA A 110 3.37 -12.70 12.86
N ASN A 111 2.24 -12.80 12.14
CA ASN A 111 2.11 -13.62 10.94
C ASN A 111 2.50 -12.89 9.65
N TYR A 112 2.71 -11.57 9.69
CA TYR A 112 2.97 -10.75 8.50
C TYR A 112 4.19 -11.23 7.73
N LYS A 113 5.27 -11.60 8.42
CA LYS A 113 6.51 -12.09 7.79
C LYS A 113 6.27 -13.39 7.03
N SER A 114 5.49 -14.31 7.61
CA SER A 114 5.15 -15.59 7.00
C SER A 114 4.25 -15.41 5.78
N ILE A 115 3.25 -14.54 5.87
CA ILE A 115 2.36 -14.18 4.76
C ILE A 115 3.16 -13.52 3.62
N GLN A 116 4.07 -12.62 3.96
CA GLN A 116 4.93 -11.95 2.98
C GLN A 116 5.82 -12.95 2.23
N ASN A 117 6.46 -13.88 2.93
CA ASN A 117 7.28 -14.92 2.31
C ASN A 117 6.46 -15.78 1.34
N LEU A 118 5.26 -16.21 1.77
CA LEU A 118 4.35 -16.99 0.92
C LEU A 118 3.97 -16.24 -0.36
N ILE A 119 3.65 -14.94 -0.26
CA ILE A 119 3.32 -14.12 -1.43
C ILE A 119 4.50 -14.05 -2.42
N ILE A 120 5.72 -13.89 -1.90
CA ILE A 120 6.94 -13.86 -2.73
C ILE A 120 7.13 -15.19 -3.45
N ASP A 121 6.97 -16.31 -2.74
CA ASP A 121 7.13 -17.66 -3.31
C ASP A 121 6.12 -17.92 -4.43
N LEU A 122 4.86 -17.53 -4.23
CA LEU A 122 3.80 -17.63 -5.26
C LEU A 122 4.11 -16.78 -6.49
N GLN A 123 4.65 -15.57 -6.30
CA GLN A 123 5.05 -14.69 -7.40
C GLN A 123 6.22 -15.27 -8.19
N ILE A 124 7.23 -15.82 -7.51
CA ILE A 124 8.37 -16.50 -8.15
C ILE A 124 7.87 -17.67 -8.98
N LYS A 125 6.99 -18.51 -8.43
CA LYS A 125 6.41 -19.65 -9.14
C LYS A 125 5.67 -19.22 -10.41
N LYS A 126 4.82 -18.20 -10.32
CA LYS A 126 4.09 -17.66 -11.48
C LYS A 126 5.05 -17.17 -12.57
N LEU A 127 6.14 -16.49 -12.19
CA LEU A 127 7.16 -16.02 -13.15
C LEU A 127 7.94 -17.18 -13.80
N GLN A 128 8.17 -18.27 -13.07
CA GLN A 128 8.80 -19.47 -13.62
C GLN A 128 7.87 -20.18 -14.62
N GLU A 129 6.57 -20.23 -14.33
CA GLU A 129 5.56 -20.79 -15.23
C GLU A 129 5.41 -19.96 -16.51
N MET A 130 5.49 -18.64 -16.42
CA MET A 130 5.43 -17.73 -17.58
C MET A 130 6.67 -17.78 -18.49
N LYS A 131 7.78 -18.35 -18.02
CA LYS A 131 9.02 -18.52 -18.81
C LYS A 131 9.08 -19.85 -19.57
N LYS A 132 8.09 -20.73 -19.39
CA LYS A 132 7.88 -21.93 -20.21
C LYS A 132 6.97 -21.62 -21.39
#